data_AF-A0A966WZD5-F1
#
_entry.id   AF-A0A966WZD5-F1
#
_cell.length_a   1.000
_cell.length_b   1.000
_cell.length_c   1.000
_cell.angle_alpha   90.00
_cell.angle_beta   90.00
_cell.angle_gamma   90.00
#
_symmetry.space_group_name_H-M   'P 1'
#
loop_
_entity.id
_entity.type
_entity.pdbx_description
1 polymer ?
#
loop_
_entity_poly.entity_id
_entity_poly.type
_entity_poly.pdbx_seq_one_letter_code
_entity_poly.pdbx_strand_id
1 'polypeptide(L)'
;MVKLTAAATVSIPRIVIFALTLVYGLAGLFGRDPWKNEDSIGFGVMWNLHLGSWQDWLVPGLAGRDLSMGAPLPYWLGATFIDLFGSIIGDANAARLYSALCFFTSAIAIWYATYLLGRRQEVQPMSFALGGQPNTRDYGMTLADGALLIFLACIGLAQRSHETTPMMAHLMGLSIILYGTVRGLDKPWQGGAWTGLGLVILGLSSNWALTALIALAIGLAVLLCQVKLRFRWTLSSIAIAILGIGV
;
A
#
# COMPACT_ATOMS: atom_id res chain seq x y z
N MET A 1 -27.31 -11.99 9.65
CA MET A 1 -26.47 -11.60 10.80
C MET A 1 -25.76 -12.83 11.35
N VAL A 2 -24.44 -12.76 11.55
CA VAL A 2 -23.61 -13.89 12.00
C VAL A 2 -23.67 -14.00 13.53
N LYS A 3 -23.77 -15.23 14.05
CA LYS A 3 -23.68 -15.53 15.49
C LYS A 3 -22.23 -15.93 15.80
N LEU A 4 -21.55 -15.16 16.63
CA LEU A 4 -20.15 -15.37 17.02
C LEU A 4 -20.00 -15.21 18.52
N THR A 5 -19.42 -16.19 19.19
CA THR A 5 -19.11 -16.13 20.63
C THR A 5 -17.77 -15.43 20.84
N ALA A 6 -17.57 -14.81 22.01
CA ALA A 6 -16.30 -14.17 22.37
C ALA A 6 -15.10 -15.14 22.34
N ALA A 7 -15.33 -16.43 22.61
CA ALA A 7 -14.30 -17.46 22.51
C ALA A 7 -13.84 -17.71 21.06
N ALA A 8 -14.70 -17.46 20.07
CA ALA A 8 -14.36 -17.61 18.65
C ALA A 8 -13.54 -16.42 18.10
N THR A 9 -13.42 -15.33 18.85
CA THR A 9 -12.61 -14.14 18.49
C THR A 9 -11.36 -14.03 19.35
N VAL A 10 -10.87 -15.14 19.90
CA VAL A 10 -9.56 -15.14 20.57
C VAL A 10 -8.51 -14.77 19.53
N SER A 11 -7.86 -13.63 19.76
CA SER A 11 -6.86 -13.11 18.82
C SER A 11 -5.70 -14.07 18.71
N ILE A 12 -5.23 -14.28 17.48
CA ILE A 12 -3.95 -14.94 17.24
C ILE A 12 -2.86 -14.15 17.99
N PRO A 13 -1.87 -14.81 18.62
CA PRO A 13 -0.78 -14.11 19.28
C PRO A 13 -0.12 -13.13 18.31
N ARG A 14 -0.14 -11.83 18.64
CA ARG A 14 0.33 -10.77 17.73
C ARG A 14 1.77 -10.96 17.25
N ILE A 15 2.59 -11.57 18.10
CA ILE A 15 3.98 -11.92 17.79
C ILE A 15 4.04 -12.83 16.55
N VAL A 16 3.12 -13.79 16.43
CA VAL A 16 3.07 -14.71 15.29
C VAL A 16 2.73 -13.97 14.01
N ILE A 17 1.72 -13.09 14.03
CA ILE A 17 1.35 -12.29 12.86
C ILE A 17 2.49 -11.36 12.45
N PHE A 18 3.10 -10.68 13.41
CA PHE A 18 4.21 -9.78 13.15
C PHE A 18 5.42 -10.53 12.58
N ALA A 19 5.79 -11.65 13.20
CA ALA A 19 6.89 -12.50 12.74
C ALA A 19 6.61 -13.04 11.34
N LEU A 20 5.40 -13.54 11.07
CA LEU A 20 5.03 -14.08 9.76
C LEU A 20 5.08 -12.98 8.69
N THR A 21 4.57 -11.79 8.99
CA THR A 21 4.63 -10.64 8.07
C THR A 21 6.07 -10.21 7.80
N LEU A 22 6.91 -10.16 8.84
CA LEU A 22 8.32 -9.77 8.73
C LEU A 22 9.13 -10.80 7.93
N VAL A 23 8.96 -12.08 8.25
CA VAL A 23 9.60 -13.19 7.53
C VAL A 23 9.15 -13.16 6.06
N TYR A 24 7.85 -13.00 5.79
CA TYR A 24 7.34 -12.94 4.42
C TYR A 24 7.94 -11.78 3.63
N GLY A 25 8.04 -10.57 4.21
CA GLY A 25 8.51 -9.39 3.48
C GLY A 25 10.04 -9.27 3.35
N LEU A 26 10.81 -10.00 4.16
CA LEU A 26 12.28 -9.87 4.20
C LEU A 26 13.03 -11.14 3.78
N ALA A 27 12.43 -12.33 3.92
CA ALA A 27 13.12 -13.57 3.62
C ALA A 27 13.37 -13.70 2.10
N GLY A 28 14.64 -13.72 1.69
CA GLY A 28 15.02 -13.78 0.28
C GLY A 28 15.13 -12.41 -0.42
N LEU A 29 14.98 -11.30 0.33
CA LEU A 29 15.22 -9.95 -0.16
C LEU A 29 16.72 -9.66 -0.35
N PHE A 30 17.57 -10.21 0.51
CA PHE A 30 19.00 -9.92 0.60
C PHE A 30 19.89 -11.05 0.10
N GLY A 31 21.14 -10.72 -0.24
CA GLY A 31 22.19 -11.72 -0.46
C GLY A 31 22.13 -12.42 -1.83
N ARG A 32 21.45 -11.80 -2.79
CA ARG A 32 21.39 -12.28 -4.18
C ARG A 32 21.55 -11.13 -5.16
N ASP A 33 22.19 -11.40 -6.29
CA ASP A 33 22.31 -10.41 -7.37
C ASP A 33 20.96 -10.16 -8.05
N PRO A 34 20.76 -8.98 -8.68
CA PRO A 34 19.61 -8.72 -9.54
C PRO A 34 19.51 -9.78 -10.62
N TRP A 35 18.37 -10.46 -10.66
CA TRP A 35 18.18 -11.62 -11.53
C TRP A 35 17.31 -11.28 -12.76
N LYS A 36 16.06 -11.75 -12.84
CA LYS A 36 15.34 -11.95 -14.11
C LYS A 36 14.54 -10.71 -14.45
N ASN A 37 14.62 -10.30 -15.72
CA ASN A 37 13.79 -9.30 -16.38
C ASN A 37 13.53 -8.05 -15.52
N GLU A 38 12.41 -8.03 -14.80
CA GLU A 38 11.94 -6.87 -14.05
C GLU A 38 12.87 -6.47 -12.89
N ASP A 39 13.48 -7.43 -12.18
CA ASP A 39 14.40 -7.12 -11.06
C ASP A 39 15.69 -6.47 -11.59
N SER A 40 16.26 -6.99 -12.68
CA SER A 40 17.44 -6.40 -13.32
C SER A 40 17.16 -5.04 -13.97
N ILE A 41 16.00 -4.90 -14.63
CA ILE A 41 15.62 -3.66 -15.30
C ILE A 41 15.33 -2.57 -14.26
N GLY A 42 14.55 -2.90 -13.23
CA GLY A 42 14.23 -1.97 -12.15
C GLY A 42 15.47 -1.47 -11.44
N PHE A 43 16.37 -2.38 -11.06
CA PHE A 43 17.67 -2.01 -10.49
C PHE A 43 18.49 -1.15 -11.45
N GLY A 44 18.58 -1.51 -12.73
CA GLY A 44 19.36 -0.75 -13.72
C GLY A 44 18.90 0.69 -13.89
N VAL A 45 17.58 0.96 -13.82
CA VAL A 45 17.05 2.32 -13.84
C VAL A 45 17.39 3.06 -12.54
N MET A 46 17.19 2.44 -11.37
CA MET A 46 17.53 3.03 -10.08
C MET A 46 19.02 3.37 -9.98
N TRP A 47 19.88 2.49 -10.50
CA TRP A 47 21.31 2.67 -10.59
C TRP A 47 21.70 3.83 -11.52
N ASN A 48 21.00 3.96 -12.66
CA ASN A 48 21.21 5.09 -13.56
C ASN A 48 20.84 6.42 -12.88
N LEU A 49 19.74 6.47 -12.13
CA LEU A 49 19.38 7.65 -11.34
C LEU A 49 20.44 7.99 -10.28
N HIS A 50 20.97 6.97 -9.60
CA HIS A 50 22.01 7.13 -8.58
C HIS A 50 23.30 7.73 -9.15
N LEU A 51 23.74 7.29 -10.33
CA LEU A 51 24.95 7.81 -10.98
C LEU A 51 24.71 9.06 -11.84
N GLY A 52 23.45 9.31 -12.20
CA GLY A 52 23.03 10.31 -13.16
C GLY A 52 22.95 11.72 -12.60
N SER A 53 22.47 12.61 -13.46
CA SER A 53 22.20 14.01 -13.16
C SER A 53 20.75 14.22 -12.70
N TRP A 54 20.41 15.43 -12.25
CA TRP A 54 19.03 15.79 -11.90
C TRP A 54 18.01 15.56 -13.03
N GLN A 55 18.45 15.54 -14.30
CA GLN A 55 17.59 15.28 -15.47
C GLN A 55 17.14 13.82 -15.52
N ASP A 56 18.03 12.90 -15.14
CA ASP A 56 17.74 11.46 -15.09
C ASP A 56 16.71 11.14 -13.99
N TRP A 57 16.65 11.98 -12.95
CA TRP A 57 15.58 11.92 -11.96
C TRP A 57 14.24 12.37 -12.52
N LEU A 58 14.18 13.39 -13.38
CA LEU A 58 12.91 13.81 -13.98
C LEU A 58 12.36 12.80 -14.99
N VAL A 59 13.24 12.19 -15.78
CA VAL A 59 12.86 11.24 -16.84
C VAL A 59 13.62 9.92 -16.64
N PRO A 60 13.14 9.03 -15.75
CA PRO A 60 13.83 7.78 -15.48
C PRO A 60 13.95 6.91 -16.73
N GLY A 61 15.20 6.58 -17.07
CA GLY A 61 15.56 5.81 -18.25
C GLY A 61 16.63 4.77 -17.93
N LEU A 62 16.76 3.78 -18.82
CA LEU A 62 17.82 2.77 -18.72
C LEU A 62 19.01 3.22 -19.56
N ALA A 63 20.23 3.10 -19.04
CA ALA A 63 21.44 3.47 -19.77
C ALA A 63 21.50 2.75 -21.13
N GLY A 64 21.74 3.50 -22.22
CA GLY A 64 21.75 2.97 -23.58
C GLY A 64 20.38 2.81 -24.24
N ARG A 65 19.29 3.27 -23.61
CA ARG A 65 17.96 3.42 -24.22
C ARG A 65 17.44 4.85 -24.08
N ASP A 66 16.96 5.42 -25.19
CA ASP A 66 16.37 6.77 -25.23
C ASP A 66 14.90 6.81 -24.75
N LEU A 67 14.35 5.67 -24.33
CA LEU A 67 12.97 5.55 -23.88
C LEU A 67 12.90 5.60 -22.36
N SER A 68 12.05 6.51 -21.85
CA SER A 68 11.68 6.51 -20.44
C SER A 68 10.98 5.20 -20.08
N MET A 69 11.34 4.64 -18.92
CA MET A 69 10.80 3.38 -18.41
C MET A 69 9.45 3.54 -17.69
N GLY A 70 8.79 4.71 -17.87
CA GLY A 70 7.44 4.98 -17.41
C GLY A 70 7.41 5.78 -16.11
N ALA A 71 6.56 5.34 -15.18
CA ALA A 71 6.19 6.13 -14.01
C ALA A 71 7.35 6.22 -12.99
N PRO A 72 7.68 7.42 -12.47
CA PRO A 72 8.98 7.67 -11.87
C PRO A 72 9.14 7.26 -10.39
N LEU A 73 8.05 7.23 -9.62
CA LEU A 73 8.11 7.04 -8.16
C LEU A 73 8.80 5.75 -7.70
N PRO A 74 8.57 4.58 -8.33
CA PRO A 74 9.30 3.36 -7.99
C PRO A 74 10.81 3.53 -8.06
N TYR A 75 11.29 4.20 -9.12
CA TYR A 75 12.72 4.39 -9.36
C TYR A 75 13.31 5.45 -8.45
N TRP A 76 12.58 6.53 -8.13
CA TRP A 76 13.00 7.51 -7.13
C TRP A 76 13.21 6.87 -5.76
N LEU A 77 12.24 6.09 -5.29
CA LEU A 77 12.36 5.40 -4.00
C LEU A 77 13.54 4.44 -3.99
N GLY A 78 13.71 3.64 -5.05
CA GLY A 78 14.86 2.74 -5.17
C GLY A 78 16.21 3.47 -5.17
N ALA A 79 16.36 4.52 -5.98
CA ALA A 79 17.58 5.31 -6.08
C ALA A 79 17.91 6.01 -4.75
N THR A 80 16.92 6.64 -4.10
CA THR A 80 17.13 7.23 -2.76
C THR A 80 17.56 6.20 -1.72
N PHE A 81 17.06 4.96 -1.78
CA PHE A 81 17.56 3.92 -0.88
C PHE A 81 18.99 3.50 -1.20
N ILE A 82 19.39 3.46 -2.47
CA ILE A 82 20.79 3.25 -2.87
C ILE A 82 21.67 4.36 -2.27
N ASP A 83 21.28 5.63 -2.42
CA ASP A 83 22.03 6.77 -1.86
C ASP A 83 22.21 6.67 -0.35
N LEU A 84 21.15 6.26 0.38
CA LEU A 84 21.15 6.24 1.84
C LEU A 84 21.83 4.99 2.44
N PHE A 85 21.66 3.83 1.81
CA PHE A 85 22.04 2.54 2.41
C PHE A 85 23.00 1.70 1.55
N GLY A 86 23.26 2.09 0.30
CA GLY A 86 24.12 1.35 -0.63
C GLY A 86 25.52 1.08 -0.06
N SER A 87 26.10 2.05 0.64
CA SER A 87 27.41 1.90 1.29
C SER A 87 27.46 0.87 2.43
N ILE A 88 26.31 0.53 3.03
CA ILE A 88 26.23 -0.35 4.21
C ILE A 88 25.86 -1.78 3.80
N ILE A 89 24.86 -1.92 2.93
CA ILE A 89 24.28 -3.23 2.58
C ILE A 89 24.49 -3.63 1.12
N GLY A 90 25.12 -2.78 0.31
CA GLY A 90 25.28 -2.95 -1.13
C GLY A 90 24.08 -2.43 -1.91
N ASP A 91 24.34 -1.90 -3.10
CA ASP A 91 23.37 -1.12 -3.88
C ASP A 91 22.16 -1.96 -4.31
N ALA A 92 22.37 -3.20 -4.74
CA ALA A 92 21.30 -4.12 -5.11
C ALA A 92 20.35 -4.44 -3.93
N ASN A 93 20.90 -4.58 -2.72
CA ASN A 93 20.11 -4.83 -1.52
C ASN A 93 19.37 -3.56 -1.08
N ALA A 94 20.02 -2.40 -1.18
CA ALA A 94 19.43 -1.11 -0.89
C ALA A 94 18.24 -0.79 -1.80
N ALA A 95 18.38 -1.01 -3.11
CA ALA A 95 17.30 -0.84 -4.09
C ALA A 95 16.05 -1.65 -3.73
N ARG A 96 16.20 -2.86 -3.19
CA ARG A 96 15.09 -3.75 -2.80
C ARG A 96 14.35 -3.31 -1.54
N LEU A 97 14.92 -2.42 -0.73
CA LEU A 97 14.20 -1.82 0.40
C LEU A 97 12.92 -1.10 -0.05
N TYR A 98 12.88 -0.60 -1.29
CA TYR A 98 11.66 -0.06 -1.88
C TYR A 98 10.52 -1.10 -1.92
N SER A 99 10.81 -2.34 -2.31
CA SER A 99 9.80 -3.41 -2.40
C SER A 99 9.28 -3.77 -1.01
N ALA A 100 10.18 -3.88 -0.03
CA ALA A 100 9.82 -4.07 1.37
C ALA A 100 8.95 -2.92 1.92
N LEU A 101 9.33 -1.66 1.67
CA LEU A 101 8.56 -0.49 2.09
C LEU A 101 7.13 -0.56 1.54
N CYS A 102 6.98 -0.81 0.24
CA CYS A 102 5.67 -0.91 -0.40
C CYS A 102 4.84 -2.04 0.20
N PHE A 103 5.44 -3.22 0.36
CA PHE A 103 4.78 -4.39 0.96
C PHE A 103 4.28 -4.12 2.38
N PHE A 104 5.14 -3.63 3.28
CA PHE A 104 4.75 -3.37 4.67
C PHE A 104 3.71 -2.27 4.77
N THR A 105 3.82 -1.23 3.94
CA THR A 105 2.83 -0.15 3.90
C THR A 105 1.46 -0.67 3.43
N SER A 106 1.43 -1.52 2.39
CA SER A 106 0.21 -2.21 1.95
C SER A 106 -0.38 -3.09 3.03
N ALA A 107 0.43 -3.93 3.68
CA ALA A 107 -0.02 -4.82 4.76
C ALA A 107 -0.65 -4.03 5.92
N ILE A 108 -0.01 -2.94 6.35
CA ILE A 108 -0.52 -2.04 7.39
C ILE A 108 -1.83 -1.38 6.94
N ALA A 109 -1.87 -0.83 5.73
CA ALA A 109 -3.05 -0.15 5.21
C ALA A 109 -4.26 -1.10 5.10
N ILE A 110 -4.07 -2.32 4.59
CA ILE A 110 -5.10 -3.36 4.50
C ILE A 110 -5.59 -3.78 5.88
N TRP A 111 -4.66 -4.01 6.81
CA TRP A 111 -4.99 -4.39 8.19
C TRP A 111 -5.83 -3.30 8.86
N TYR A 112 -5.40 -2.02 8.78
CA TYR A 112 -6.14 -0.91 9.38
C TYR A 112 -7.47 -0.62 8.69
N ALA A 113 -7.55 -0.75 7.35
CA ALA A 113 -8.81 -0.61 6.62
C ALA A 113 -9.84 -1.64 7.11
N THR A 114 -9.43 -2.91 7.17
CA THR A 114 -10.31 -3.99 7.65
C THR A 114 -10.65 -3.84 9.13
N TYR A 115 -9.69 -3.45 9.96
CA TYR A 115 -9.91 -3.19 11.39
C TYR A 115 -10.96 -2.10 11.62
N LEU A 116 -10.88 -0.99 10.88
CA LEU A 116 -11.84 0.11 10.99
C LEU A 116 -13.23 -0.31 10.47
N LEU A 117 -13.29 -1.01 9.34
CA LEU A 117 -14.55 -1.57 8.82
C LEU A 117 -15.19 -2.54 9.82
N GLY A 118 -14.41 -3.46 10.37
CA GLY A 118 -14.88 -4.46 11.34
C GLY A 118 -15.39 -3.86 12.65
N ARG A 119 -15.11 -2.58 12.93
CA ARG A 119 -15.61 -1.86 14.11
C ARG A 119 -16.90 -1.09 13.87
N ARG A 120 -17.38 -1.04 12.63
CA ARG A 120 -18.61 -0.37 12.24
C ARG A 120 -19.83 -1.12 12.80
N GLN A 121 -20.84 -0.37 13.22
CA GLN A 121 -22.05 -0.94 13.85
C GLN A 121 -22.82 -1.86 12.89
N GLU A 122 -22.74 -1.54 11.61
CA GLU A 122 -23.43 -2.22 10.50
C GLU A 122 -22.96 -3.68 10.30
N VAL A 123 -21.75 -4.01 10.75
CA VAL A 123 -21.13 -5.35 10.60
C VAL A 123 -20.87 -6.05 11.93
N GLN A 124 -21.31 -5.49 13.05
CA GLN A 124 -21.17 -6.15 14.35
C GLN A 124 -22.00 -7.45 14.43
N PRO A 125 -21.52 -8.47 15.16
CA PRO A 125 -22.28 -9.67 15.41
C PRO A 125 -23.54 -9.36 16.24
N MET A 126 -24.53 -10.25 16.16
CA MET A 126 -25.79 -10.09 16.87
C MET A 126 -25.60 -10.22 18.39
N SER A 127 -26.30 -9.35 19.14
CA SER A 127 -26.34 -9.44 20.60
C SER A 127 -27.14 -10.64 21.08
N PHE A 128 -26.50 -11.45 21.93
CA PHE A 128 -27.13 -12.55 22.63
C PHE A 128 -27.83 -12.05 23.89
N ALA A 129 -29.01 -12.61 24.19
CA ALA A 129 -29.81 -12.24 25.35
C ALA A 129 -29.10 -12.42 26.70
N LEU A 130 -28.08 -13.30 26.77
CA LEU A 130 -27.34 -13.65 27.98
C LEU A 130 -25.92 -13.06 27.99
N GLY A 131 -25.55 -12.22 27.02
CA GLY A 131 -24.17 -11.76 26.83
C GLY A 131 -23.27 -12.83 26.18
N GLY A 132 -21.97 -12.54 26.05
CA GLY A 132 -20.98 -13.44 25.43
C GLY A 132 -20.66 -13.17 23.96
N GLN A 133 -21.19 -12.08 23.40
CA GLN A 133 -20.74 -11.56 22.11
C GLN A 133 -19.34 -10.92 22.22
N PRO A 134 -18.51 -10.96 21.17
CA PRO A 134 -17.20 -10.34 21.19
C PRO A 134 -17.30 -8.81 21.26
N ASN A 135 -16.28 -8.18 21.85
CA ASN A 135 -16.17 -6.74 21.82
C ASN A 135 -15.90 -6.26 20.38
N THR A 136 -16.40 -5.09 20.02
CA THR A 136 -16.21 -4.45 18.71
C THR A 136 -14.75 -4.36 18.31
N ARG A 137 -13.86 -4.08 19.28
CA ARG A 137 -12.41 -4.05 19.03
C ARG A 137 -11.87 -5.42 18.64
N ASP A 138 -12.21 -6.45 19.41
CA ASP A 138 -11.64 -7.79 19.25
C ASP A 138 -12.15 -8.43 17.96
N TYR A 139 -13.43 -8.24 17.63
CA TYR A 139 -14.00 -8.64 16.35
C TYR A 139 -13.29 -7.96 15.16
N GLY A 140 -13.11 -6.63 15.22
CA GLY A 140 -12.40 -5.88 14.18
C GLY A 140 -10.95 -6.32 14.02
N MET A 141 -10.26 -6.62 15.13
CA MET A 141 -8.91 -7.18 15.10
C MET A 141 -8.87 -8.55 14.44
N THR A 142 -9.81 -9.43 14.78
CA THR A 142 -9.88 -10.78 14.22
C THR A 142 -10.09 -10.73 12.70
N LEU A 143 -10.95 -9.83 12.22
CA LEU A 143 -11.14 -9.60 10.78
C LEU A 143 -9.88 -9.05 10.10
N ALA A 144 -9.20 -8.10 10.74
CA ALA A 144 -7.98 -7.51 10.21
C ALA A 144 -6.83 -8.53 10.10
N ASP A 145 -6.68 -9.37 11.12
CA ASP A 145 -5.72 -10.47 11.14
C ASP A 145 -6.02 -11.46 10.00
N GLY A 146 -7.29 -11.82 9.82
CA GLY A 146 -7.73 -12.67 8.71
C GLY A 146 -7.43 -12.06 7.33
N ALA A 147 -7.73 -10.77 7.15
CA ALA A 147 -7.45 -10.06 5.90
C ALA A 147 -5.94 -9.98 5.59
N LEU A 148 -5.11 -9.76 6.61
CA LEU A 148 -3.66 -9.78 6.46
C LEU A 148 -3.14 -11.18 6.10
N LEU A 149 -3.65 -12.24 6.72
CA LEU A 149 -3.26 -13.61 6.37
C LEU A 149 -3.68 -13.98 4.93
N ILE A 150 -4.87 -13.55 4.49
CA ILE A 150 -5.32 -13.71 3.10
C ILE A 150 -4.38 -12.96 2.14
N PHE A 151 -3.99 -11.74 2.48
CA PHE A 151 -3.04 -10.95 1.70
C PHE A 151 -1.69 -11.66 1.56
N LEU A 152 -1.17 -12.24 2.65
CA LEU A 152 0.08 -13.01 2.65
C LEU A 152 -0.04 -14.33 1.88
N ALA A 153 -1.24 -14.93 1.85
CA ALA A 153 -1.50 -16.17 1.11
C ALA A 153 -1.55 -15.98 -0.41
N CYS A 154 -1.54 -14.75 -0.93
CA CYS A 154 -1.49 -14.49 -2.36
C CYS A 154 -0.12 -14.90 -2.96
N ILE A 155 -0.05 -16.08 -3.60
CA ILE A 155 1.20 -16.63 -4.17
C ILE A 155 1.89 -15.65 -5.12
N GLY A 156 1.14 -14.91 -5.96
CA GLY A 156 1.70 -13.93 -6.88
C GLY A 156 2.39 -12.75 -6.19
N LEU A 157 2.00 -12.43 -4.95
CA LEU A 157 2.66 -11.42 -4.12
C LEU A 157 4.03 -11.89 -3.65
N ALA A 158 4.18 -13.19 -3.35
CA ALA A 158 5.43 -13.73 -2.80
C ALA A 158 6.61 -13.53 -3.75
N GLN A 159 6.38 -13.67 -5.07
CA GLN A 159 7.42 -13.41 -6.05
C GLN A 159 7.67 -11.90 -6.23
N ARG A 160 6.61 -11.11 -6.44
CA ARG A 160 6.75 -9.69 -6.80
C ARG A 160 7.22 -8.79 -5.65
N SER A 161 6.94 -9.16 -4.40
CA SER A 161 7.38 -8.43 -3.19
C SER A 161 8.88 -8.47 -2.94
N HIS A 162 9.61 -9.34 -3.66
CA HIS A 162 11.06 -9.46 -3.54
C HIS A 162 11.80 -8.96 -4.78
N GLU A 163 11.08 -8.49 -5.80
CA GLU A 163 11.64 -7.91 -7.02
C GLU A 163 11.50 -6.39 -7.00
N THR A 164 12.43 -5.66 -7.62
CA THR A 164 12.34 -4.19 -7.80
C THR A 164 11.33 -3.82 -8.90
N THR A 165 10.04 -4.14 -8.69
CA THR A 165 8.99 -3.93 -9.68
C THR A 165 8.15 -2.68 -9.39
N PRO A 166 7.72 -1.93 -10.43
CA PRO A 166 6.83 -0.77 -10.25
C PRO A 166 5.43 -1.17 -9.74
N MET A 167 5.03 -2.42 -9.94
CA MET A 167 3.72 -2.96 -9.51
C MET A 167 3.53 -2.91 -7.98
N MET A 168 4.61 -2.98 -7.19
CA MET A 168 4.50 -2.89 -5.73
C MET A 168 4.06 -1.50 -5.27
N ALA A 169 4.48 -0.43 -5.95
CA ALA A 169 3.98 0.91 -5.68
C ALA A 169 2.50 1.07 -6.06
N HIS A 170 2.00 0.37 -7.11
CA HIS A 170 0.56 0.36 -7.42
C HIS A 170 -0.23 -0.23 -6.26
N LEU A 171 0.23 -1.38 -5.75
CA LEU A 171 -0.40 -2.07 -4.63
C LEU A 171 -0.38 -1.20 -3.36
N MET A 172 0.71 -0.48 -3.10
CA MET A 172 0.82 0.49 -2.01
C MET A 172 -0.20 1.62 -2.18
N GLY A 173 -0.25 2.26 -3.36
CA GLY A 173 -1.20 3.33 -3.65
C GLY A 173 -2.65 2.89 -3.48
N LEU A 174 -3.02 1.73 -4.05
CA LEU A 174 -4.36 1.14 -3.92
C LEU A 174 -4.73 0.82 -2.47
N SER A 175 -3.79 0.26 -1.70
CA SER A 175 -4.03 -0.08 -0.30
C SER A 175 -4.23 1.17 0.56
N ILE A 176 -3.46 2.23 0.29
CA ILE A 176 -3.61 3.53 0.95
C ILE A 176 -4.95 4.19 0.57
N ILE A 177 -5.36 4.11 -0.70
CA ILE A 177 -6.69 4.58 -1.14
C ILE A 177 -7.80 3.84 -0.38
N LEU A 178 -7.71 2.51 -0.29
CA LEU A 178 -8.67 1.71 0.47
C LEU A 178 -8.72 2.14 1.94
N TYR A 179 -7.56 2.27 2.59
CA TYR A 179 -7.49 2.77 3.96
C TYR A 179 -8.09 4.18 4.11
N GLY A 180 -7.76 5.11 3.22
CA GLY A 180 -8.24 6.48 3.28
C GLY A 180 -9.75 6.59 3.06
N THR A 181 -10.33 5.79 2.15
CA THR A 181 -11.79 5.76 1.94
C THR A 181 -12.52 5.29 3.19
N VAL A 182 -12.04 4.21 3.82
CA VAL A 182 -12.59 3.70 5.09
C VAL A 182 -12.39 4.71 6.22
N ARG A 183 -11.19 5.27 6.37
CA ARG A 183 -10.89 6.27 7.41
C ARG A 183 -11.73 7.53 7.25
N GLY A 184 -12.09 7.85 6.01
CA GLY A 184 -12.98 8.95 5.66
C GLY A 184 -14.34 8.84 6.35
N LEU A 185 -14.82 7.62 6.63
CA LEU A 185 -16.12 7.37 7.28
C LEU A 185 -16.21 7.94 8.70
N ASP A 186 -15.11 7.97 9.43
CA ASP A 186 -15.06 8.50 10.80
C ASP A 186 -14.36 9.86 10.86
N LYS A 187 -13.29 10.05 10.08
CA LYS A 187 -12.45 11.27 10.05
C LYS A 187 -12.25 11.75 8.62
N PRO A 188 -13.16 12.57 8.05
CA PRO A 188 -13.20 12.89 6.63
C PRO A 188 -11.94 13.58 6.11
N TRP A 189 -11.37 14.54 6.85
CA TRP A 189 -10.14 15.23 6.48
C TRP A 189 -8.93 14.30 6.42
N GLN A 190 -8.79 13.41 7.40
CA GLN A 190 -7.69 12.43 7.41
C GLN A 190 -7.88 11.41 6.29
N GLY A 191 -9.09 10.90 6.13
CA GLY A 191 -9.40 9.92 5.09
C GLY A 191 -9.16 10.44 3.69
N GLY A 192 -9.60 11.68 3.41
CA GLY A 192 -9.40 12.28 2.10
C GLY A 192 -7.94 12.62 1.83
N ALA A 193 -7.19 13.07 2.85
CA ALA A 193 -5.75 13.25 2.70
C ALA A 193 -5.03 11.94 2.32
N TRP A 194 -5.36 10.83 2.99
CA TRP A 194 -4.81 9.52 2.65
C TRP A 194 -5.23 9.04 1.27
N THR A 195 -6.48 9.25 0.85
CA THR A 195 -6.90 8.87 -0.51
C THR A 195 -6.25 9.71 -1.60
N GLY A 196 -6.10 11.01 -1.36
CA GLY A 196 -5.32 11.88 -2.25
C GLY A 196 -3.88 11.41 -2.38
N LEU A 197 -3.22 11.10 -1.26
CA LEU A 197 -1.84 10.58 -1.25
C LEU A 197 -1.74 9.25 -2.01
N GLY A 198 -2.70 8.34 -1.81
CA GLY A 198 -2.74 7.08 -2.55
C GLY A 198 -2.97 7.26 -4.05
N LEU A 199 -3.78 8.25 -4.47
CA LEU A 199 -3.96 8.62 -5.88
C LEU A 199 -2.70 9.21 -6.51
N VAL A 200 -1.96 10.03 -5.77
CA VAL A 200 -0.65 10.56 -6.21
C VAL A 200 0.33 9.43 -6.42
N ILE A 201 0.46 8.53 -5.43
CA ILE A 201 1.34 7.35 -5.52
C ILE A 201 0.95 6.52 -6.74
N LEU A 202 -0.35 6.27 -6.95
CA LEU A 202 -0.84 5.49 -8.08
C LEU A 202 -0.60 6.18 -9.43
N GLY A 203 -0.74 7.50 -9.52
CA GLY A 203 -0.40 8.31 -10.70
C GLY A 203 1.08 8.27 -11.05
N LEU A 204 1.94 8.39 -10.04
CA LEU A 204 3.40 8.38 -10.23
C LEU A 204 4.01 6.99 -10.35
N SER A 205 3.23 5.93 -10.14
CA SER A 205 3.70 4.55 -10.28
C SER A 205 3.06 3.81 -11.45
N SER A 206 1.84 4.17 -11.87
CA SER A 206 1.07 3.49 -12.91
C SER A 206 0.76 4.35 -14.14
N ASN A 207 -0.06 3.85 -15.04
CA ASN A 207 -0.60 4.66 -16.15
C ASN A 207 -1.70 5.59 -15.64
N TRP A 208 -1.65 6.85 -16.04
CA TRP A 208 -2.66 7.88 -15.76
C TRP A 208 -4.10 7.44 -16.07
N ALA A 209 -4.31 6.59 -17.07
CA ALA A 209 -5.63 6.03 -17.38
C ALA A 209 -6.22 5.23 -16.21
N LEU A 210 -5.40 4.41 -15.54
CA LEU A 210 -5.82 3.60 -14.39
C LEU A 210 -6.10 4.50 -13.18
N THR A 211 -5.24 5.49 -12.93
CA THR A 211 -5.44 6.47 -11.85
C THR A 211 -6.72 7.27 -12.04
N ALA A 212 -7.01 7.73 -13.27
CA ALA A 212 -8.24 8.44 -13.60
C ALA A 212 -9.48 7.56 -13.41
N LEU A 213 -9.42 6.29 -13.83
CA LEU A 213 -10.51 5.34 -13.66
C LEU A 213 -10.83 5.11 -12.17
N ILE A 214 -9.81 4.93 -11.34
CA ILE A 214 -9.99 4.74 -9.89
C ILE A 214 -10.49 6.01 -9.22
N ALA A 215 -9.94 7.18 -9.57
CA ALA A 215 -10.42 8.46 -9.05
C ALA A 215 -11.91 8.68 -9.40
N LEU A 216 -12.31 8.37 -10.63
CA LEU A 216 -13.70 8.46 -11.08
C LEU A 216 -14.60 7.46 -10.35
N ALA A 217 -14.17 6.21 -10.19
CA ALA A 217 -14.93 5.20 -9.46
C ALA A 217 -15.18 5.61 -8.00
N ILE A 218 -14.17 6.16 -7.32
CA ILE A 218 -14.32 6.64 -5.94
C ILE A 218 -15.21 7.89 -5.89
N GLY A 219 -15.03 8.82 -6.82
CA GLY A 219 -15.87 10.01 -6.94
C GLY A 219 -17.35 9.64 -7.12
N LEU A 220 -17.64 8.70 -8.02
CA LEU A 220 -18.99 8.17 -8.23
C LEU A 220 -19.52 7.46 -6.98
N ALA A 221 -18.72 6.63 -6.31
CA ALA A 221 -19.15 5.97 -5.07
C ALA A 221 -19.55 7.00 -4.00
N VAL A 222 -18.77 8.07 -3.82
CA VAL A 222 -19.07 9.15 -2.86
C VAL A 222 -20.32 9.94 -3.27
N LEU A 223 -20.52 10.18 -4.57
CA LEU A 223 -21.69 10.86 -5.14
C LEU A 223 -22.97 10.01 -5.14
N LEU A 224 -22.87 8.69 -5.11
CA LEU A 224 -24.04 7.80 -5.06
C LEU A 224 -24.43 7.46 -3.62
N CYS A 225 -23.46 7.19 -2.74
CA CYS A 225 -23.74 6.70 -1.38
C CYS A 225 -24.28 7.76 -0.39
N GLN A 226 -24.61 8.99 -0.83
CA GLN A 226 -25.16 10.09 0.01
C GLN A 226 -24.46 10.28 1.37
N VAL A 227 -23.15 10.02 1.41
CA VAL A 227 -22.41 10.07 2.67
C VAL A 227 -22.23 11.52 3.08
N LYS A 228 -22.55 11.89 4.33
CA LYS A 228 -22.38 13.24 4.91
C LYS A 228 -20.92 13.77 4.86
N LEU A 229 -20.00 12.94 4.40
CA LEU A 229 -18.55 13.15 4.31
C LEU A 229 -18.14 13.95 3.07
N ARG A 230 -19.03 14.07 2.08
CA ARG A 230 -18.77 14.54 0.71
C ARG A 230 -17.78 15.70 0.65
N PHE A 231 -18.14 16.86 1.20
CA PHE A 231 -17.36 18.07 0.98
C PHE A 231 -15.96 18.03 1.62
N ARG A 232 -15.85 17.61 2.89
CA ARG A 232 -14.57 17.64 3.63
C ARG A 232 -13.59 16.61 3.09
N TRP A 233 -14.09 15.40 2.82
CA TRP A 233 -13.27 14.33 2.28
C TRP A 233 -12.80 14.67 0.86
N THR A 234 -13.71 15.09 -0.04
CA THR A 234 -13.33 15.43 -1.43
C THR A 234 -12.37 16.60 -1.50
N LEU A 235 -12.57 17.64 -0.69
CA LEU A 235 -11.69 18.80 -0.67
C LEU A 235 -10.27 18.41 -0.26
N SER A 236 -10.12 17.61 0.80
CA SER A 236 -8.80 17.15 1.25
C SER A 236 -8.12 16.21 0.26
N SER A 237 -8.87 15.31 -0.39
CA SER A 237 -8.30 14.41 -1.40
C SER A 237 -7.86 15.15 -2.65
N ILE A 238 -8.65 16.13 -3.10
CA ILE A 238 -8.31 16.96 -4.27
C ILE A 238 -7.11 17.85 -3.95
N ALA A 239 -7.05 18.45 -2.76
CA ALA A 239 -5.92 19.29 -2.36
C ALA A 239 -4.61 18.51 -2.37
N ILE A 240 -4.58 17.32 -1.76
CA ILE A 240 -3.37 16.47 -1.76
C ILE A 240 -3.06 15.94 -3.17
N ALA A 241 -4.08 15.57 -3.95
CA ALA A 241 -3.87 15.08 -5.31
C ALA A 241 -3.26 16.16 -6.23
N ILE A 242 -3.78 17.40 -6.18
CA ILE A 242 -3.25 18.51 -6.97
C ILE A 242 -1.83 18.85 -6.53
N LEU A 243 -1.58 18.94 -5.22
CA LEU A 243 -0.25 19.22 -4.69
C LEU A 243 0.76 18.14 -5.11
N GLY A 244 0.37 16.88 -5.10
CA GLY A 244 1.27 15.78 -5.46
C GLY A 244 1.46 15.56 -6.97
N ILE A 245 0.54 16.03 -7.82
CA ILE A 245 0.69 16.00 -9.29
C ILE A 245 1.47 17.23 -9.80
N GLY A 246 1.43 18.34 -9.05
CA GLY A 246 2.14 19.57 -9.40
C GLY A 246 3.62 19.62 -9.01
N VAL A 247 4.14 18.55 -8.39
CA VAL A 247 5.57 18.35 -8.05
C VAL A 247 6.17 17.39 -9.05
#